data_AF-A0A445A7B4-F1
#
_entry.id   AF-A0A445A7B4-F1
#
_cell.length_a   1.000
_cell.length_b   1.000
_cell.length_c   1.000
_cell.angle_alpha   90.00
_cell.angle_beta   90.00
_cell.angle_gamma   90.00
#
_symmetry.space_group_name_H-M   'P 1'
#
loop_
_entity.id
_entity.type
_entity.pdbx_description
1 polymer ?
#
loop_
_entity_poly.entity_id
_entity_poly.type
_entity_poly.pdbx_seq_one_letter_code
_entity_poly.pdbx_strand_id
1 'polypeptide(L)' 'MNIGRRACPGAVLAKRIIGHTLGALIHCFEFDRVGNEEINMKERLGLTMPKVEPLVVLCGTSRSTRLHTSILPKPYQVKN' A
#
# COMPACT_ATOMS: atom_id res chain seq x y z
N MET A 1 5.68 -2.81 -18.90
CA MET A 1 5.02 -1.79 -19.76
C MET A 1 5.62 -1.88 -21.14
N ASN A 2 4.79 -2.08 -22.15
CA ASN A 2 5.26 -2.23 -23.53
C ASN A 2 5.86 -0.93 -24.07
N ILE A 3 6.77 -1.06 -25.04
CA ILE A 3 7.38 0.04 -25.79
C ILE A 3 6.88 -0.02 -27.24
N GLY A 4 6.80 1.12 -27.93
CA GLY A 4 6.34 1.20 -29.32
C GLY A 4 4.81 1.36 -29.46
N ARG A 5 4.25 0.94 -30.60
CA ARG A 5 2.83 1.21 -30.96
C ARG A 5 1.79 0.60 -30.02
N ARG A 6 2.16 -0.41 -29.22
CA ARG A 6 1.31 -1.04 -28.20
C ARG A 6 1.67 -0.60 -26.77
N ALA A 7 2.40 0.50 -26.63
CA ALA A 7 2.71 1.07 -25.32
C ALA A 7 1.42 1.46 -24.60
N CYS A 8 1.41 1.28 -23.28
CA CYS A 8 0.28 1.69 -22.46
C CYS A 8 0.25 3.23 -22.40
N PRO A 9 -0.81 3.91 -22.89
CA PRO A 9 -0.88 5.37 -22.83
C PRO A 9 -0.92 5.90 -21.39
N GLY A 10 -1.40 5.08 -20.46
CA GLY A 10 -1.41 5.39 -19.02
C GLY A 10 -0.07 5.18 -18.31
N ALA A 11 0.98 4.73 -18.99
CA ALA A 11 2.25 4.38 -18.35
C ALA A 11 2.89 5.55 -17.59
N VAL A 12 2.84 6.76 -18.17
CA VAL A 12 3.41 7.97 -17.55
C VAL A 12 2.60 8.37 -16.33
N LEU A 13 1.27 8.34 -16.42
CA LEU A 13 0.37 8.66 -15.32
C LEU A 13 0.56 7.69 -14.16
N ALA A 14 0.58 6.39 -14.43
CA ALA A 14 0.76 5.35 -13.43
C ALA A 14 2.06 5.54 -12.65
N LYS A 15 3.18 5.85 -13.32
CA LYS A 15 4.46 6.12 -12.64
C LYS A 15 4.38 7.30 -11.67
N ARG A 16 3.72 8.39 -12.06
CA ARG A 16 3.54 9.58 -11.20
C ARG A 16 2.65 9.27 -10.01
N ILE A 17 1.51 8.63 -10.24
CA ILE A 17 0.57 8.25 -9.18
C ILE A 17 1.26 7.31 -8.19
N ILE A 18 1.85 6.21 -8.66
CA ILE A 18 2.51 5.23 -7.80
C ILE A 18 3.59 5.90 -6.94
N GLY A 19 4.43 6.75 -7.54
CA GLY A 19 5.45 7.50 -6.81
C GLY A 19 4.86 8.40 -5.71
N HIS A 20 3.84 9.21 -6.05
CA HIS A 20 3.19 10.09 -5.07
C HIS A 20 2.47 9.32 -3.97
N THR A 21 1.73 8.27 -4.32
CA THR A 21 0.98 7.47 -3.34
C THR A 21 1.92 6.76 -2.39
N LEU A 22 3.00 6.15 -2.90
CA LEU A 22 3.99 5.48 -2.05
C LEU A 22 4.73 6.48 -1.16
N GLY A 23 5.14 7.63 -1.71
CA GLY A 23 5.78 8.69 -0.93
C GLY A 23 4.89 9.19 0.21
N ALA A 24 3.61 9.46 -0.06
CA ALA A 24 2.66 9.87 0.96
C ALA A 24 2.44 8.78 2.02
N LEU A 25 2.31 7.52 1.61
CA LEU A 25 2.12 6.40 2.54
C LEU A 25 3.33 6.22 3.46
N ILE A 26 4.55 6.18 2.92
CA ILE A 26 5.79 6.01 3.69
C ILE A 26 6.05 7.22 4.60
N HIS A 27 5.73 8.42 4.16
CA HIS A 27 5.97 9.63 4.96
C HIS A 27 4.95 9.78 6.10
N CYS A 28 3.67 9.57 5.81
CA CYS A 28 2.58 9.86 6.74
C CYS A 28 2.28 8.72 7.71
N PHE A 29 2.72 7.49 7.40
CA PHE A 29 2.38 6.31 8.18
C PHE A 29 3.57 5.42 8.52
N GLU A 30 3.50 4.85 9.72
CA GLU A 30 4.35 3.74 10.18
C GLU A 30 3.56 2.44 9.99
N PHE A 31 4.20 1.44 9.38
CA PHE A 31 3.58 0.16 9.06
C PHE A 31 4.15 -0.95 9.93
N ASP A 32 3.27 -1.82 10.43
CA ASP A 32 3.64 -3.03 11.16
C ASP A 32 2.83 -4.24 10.66
N ARG A 33 3.30 -5.45 10.93
CA ARG A 33 2.63 -6.70 10.54
C ARG A 33 1.46 -6.99 11.47
N VAL A 34 0.46 -7.69 10.95
CA VAL A 34 -0.59 -8.28 11.80
C VAL A 34 0.00 -9.55 12.41
N GLY A 35 0.32 -9.51 13.70
CA GLY A 35 0.98 -10.61 14.40
C GLY A 35 2.46 -10.78 13.99
N ASN A 36 3.04 -11.93 14.32
CA ASN A 36 4.46 -12.23 14.11
C ASN A 36 4.75 -13.08 12.86
N GLU A 37 3.72 -13.45 12.11
CA GLU A 37 3.87 -14.32 10.94
C GLU A 37 4.48 -13.56 9.76
N GLU A 38 5.18 -14.30 8.90
CA GLU A 38 5.70 -13.75 7.66
C GLU A 38 4.56 -13.47 6.67
N ILE A 39 4.68 -12.36 5.94
CA ILE A 39 3.69 -11.98 4.94
C ILE A 39 3.74 -12.99 3.80
N ASN A 40 2.64 -13.68 3.54
CA ASN A 40 2.50 -14.56 2.37
C ASN A 40 2.61 -13.73 1.07
N MET A 41 3.62 -14.05 0.25
CA MET A 41 3.88 -13.40 -1.05
C MET A 41 3.53 -14.30 -2.24
N LYS A 42 2.84 -15.43 -2.02
CA LYS A 42 2.38 -16.29 -3.11
C LYS A 42 1.47 -15.51 -4.06
N GLU A 43 1.65 -15.76 -5.35
CA GLU A 43 0.91 -15.11 -6.43
C GLU A 43 -0.21 -16.01 -6.97
N ARG A 44 -1.34 -15.41 -7.34
CA ARG A 44 -2.40 -16.09 -8.11
C ARG A 44 -2.19 -15.84 -9.60
N LEU A 45 -2.39 -16.88 -10.42
CA LEU A 45 -2.29 -16.79 -11.87
C LEU A 45 -3.20 -15.68 -12.46
N GLY A 46 -2.65 -14.81 -13.31
CA GLY A 46 -3.41 -13.75 -13.97
C GLY A 46 -2.59 -12.91 -14.94
N LEU A 47 -3.24 -11.90 -15.54
CA LEU A 47 -2.58 -10.90 -16.41
C LEU A 47 -1.74 -9.88 -15.60
N THR A 48 -2.02 -9.77 -14.31
CA THR A 48 -1.26 -9.00 -13.32
C THR A 48 -0.61 -9.98 -12.33
N MET A 49 0.17 -9.47 -11.36
CA MET A 49 0.73 -10.27 -10.26
C MET A 49 -0.06 -10.06 -8.94
N PRO A 50 -1.32 -10.53 -8.82
CA PRO A 50 -2.07 -10.40 -7.58
C PRO A 50 -1.56 -11.37 -6.52
N LYS A 51 -1.53 -10.94 -5.27
CA LYS A 51 -1.28 -11.85 -4.13
C LYS A 51 -2.44 -12.83 -3.97
N VAL A 52 -2.15 -14.06 -3.58
CA VAL A 52 -3.18 -15.09 -3.28
C VAL A 52 -4.06 -14.62 -2.13
N GLU A 53 -3.43 -14.04 -1.11
CA GLU A 53 -4.09 -13.42 0.04
C GLU A 53 -3.84 -11.92 0.01
N PRO A 54 -4.86 -11.09 0.29
CA PRO A 54 -4.69 -9.64 0.34
C PRO A 54 -3.66 -9.25 1.40
N LEU A 55 -2.86 -8.22 1.12
CA LEU A 55 -1.94 -7.67 2.12
C LEU A 55 -2.73 -6.91 3.18
N VAL A 56 -2.62 -7.34 4.44
CA VAL A 56 -3.15 -6.63 5.60
C VAL A 56 -1.98 -6.17 6.47
N VAL A 57 -2.00 -4.91 6.88
CA VAL A 57 -0.96 -4.28 7.70
C VAL A 57 -1.60 -3.42 8.78
N LEU A 58 -0.95 -3.31 9.93
CA LEU A 58 -1.25 -2.28 10.90
C LEU A 58 -0.62 -0.97 10.43
N CYS A 59 -1.34 0.13 10.62
CA CYS A 59 -0.95 1.43 10.11
C CYS A 59 -1.17 2.48 11.21
N GLY A 60 -0.09 3.13 11.63
CA GLY A 60 -0.12 4.25 12.58
C GLY A 60 0.26 5.55 11.90
N THR A 61 -0.32 6.68 12.29
CA THR A 61 0.10 7.98 11.76
C THR A 61 1.47 8.39 12.32
N SER A 62 2.40 8.75 11.45
CA SER A 62 3.71 9.29 11.81
C SER A 62 3.59 10.56 12.66
N ARG A 63 4.58 10.81 13.52
CA ARG A 63 4.58 11.94 14.47
C ARG A 63 4.47 13.33 13.81
N SER A 64 4.81 13.44 12.52
CA SER A 64 4.69 14.64 11.67
C SER A 64 3.23 15.05 11.38
N THR A 65 2.31 14.09 11.21
CA THR A 65 0.91 14.36 10.83
C THR A 65 -0.03 14.53 12.01
N ARG A 66 0.44 14.29 13.25
CA ARG A 66 -0.32 14.44 14.49
C ARG A 66 -0.83 15.86 14.80
N LEU A 67 -0.30 16.88 14.12
CA LEU A 67 -0.73 18.27 14.33
C LEU A 67 -2.08 18.61 13.66
N HIS A 68 -2.60 17.79 12.74
CA HIS A 68 -3.79 18.13 11.95
C HIS A 68 -4.99 17.18 12.10
N THR A 69 -4.84 16.03 12.79
CA THR A 69 -5.92 15.04 12.93
C THR A 69 -6.06 14.56 14.37
N SER A 70 -6.74 15.34 15.20
CA SER A 70 -7.21 14.94 16.54
C SER A 70 -8.46 14.03 16.51
N ILE A 71 -8.87 13.50 15.33
CA ILE A 71 -10.15 12.80 15.15
C ILE A 71 -10.04 11.54 14.26
N LEU A 72 -9.01 10.68 14.43
CA LEU A 72 -9.09 9.33 13.87
C LEU A 72 -9.21 8.26 14.96
N PRO A 73 -10.06 7.24 14.71
CA PRO A 73 -10.60 6.36 15.73
C PRO A 73 -9.54 5.40 16.26
N LYS A 74 -9.80 4.91 17.48
CA LYS A 74 -8.99 3.92 18.20
C LYS A 74 -8.56 2.75 17.29
N PRO A 75 -7.38 2.15 17.55
CA PRO A 75 -6.85 1.06 16.73
C PRO A 75 -7.88 -0.04 16.53
N TYR A 76 -8.14 -0.36 15.26
CA TYR A 76 -8.93 -1.50 14.84
C TYR A 76 -8.26 -2.78 15.34
N GLN A 77 -8.87 -3.42 16.35
CA GLN A 77 -8.47 -4.73 16.85
C GLN A 77 -8.96 -5.79 15.84
N VAL A 78 -8.06 -6.29 15.00
CA VAL A 78 -8.32 -7.49 14.20
C VAL A 78 -8.38 -8.67 15.17
N LYS A 79 -9.59 -9.02 15.63
CA LYS A 79 -9.87 -10.35 16.18
C LYS A 79 -10.16 -11.27 15.00
N ASN A 80 -9.19 -12.09 14.61
CA ASN A 80 -9.45 -13.47 14.23
C ASN A 80 -8.14 -14.28 14.28
#